data_AF-A0A950E836-F1
#
_entry.id   AF-A0A950E836-F1
#
_cell.length_a   1.000
_cell.length_b   1.000
_cell.length_c   1.000
_cell.angle_alpha   90.00
_cell.angle_beta   90.00
_cell.angle_gamma   90.00
#
_symmetry.space_group_name_H-M   'P 1'
#
loop_
_entity.id
_entity.type
_entity.pdbx_description
1 polymer ?
#
loop_
_entity_poly.entity_id
_entity_poly.type
_entity_poly.pdbx_seq_one_letter_code
_entity_poly.pdbx_strand_id
1 'polypeptide(L)'
;ANASLLGKWRAGDAAVRTALLAQLASRPLPDVKLFQSGAVVDPDIEWFFSVRELCTLMNRVASLPLMSINPGVADPAQWTHVAYKGGSEPGVLNLTTQIVSKSGKTYCVSATWNDALPLDEKRFELLYSLVLNSLE
;
A
#
# COMPACT_ATOMS: atom_id res chain seq x y z
N ALA A 1 -17.14 -9.29 -12.74
CA ALA A 1 -16.82 -9.97 -14.03
C ALA A 1 -15.63 -10.89 -13.81
N ASN A 2 -15.37 -11.90 -14.67
CA ASN A 2 -14.20 -12.79 -14.59
C ASN A 2 -14.15 -13.86 -13.47
N ALA A 3 -15.25 -14.19 -12.80
CA ALA A 3 -15.27 -15.19 -11.72
C ALA A 3 -14.62 -16.54 -12.09
N SER A 4 -14.83 -17.03 -13.33
CA SER A 4 -14.19 -18.26 -13.82
C SER A 4 -12.67 -18.12 -13.95
N LEU A 5 -12.16 -16.96 -14.39
CA LEU A 5 -10.71 -16.73 -14.48
C LEU A 5 -10.08 -16.58 -13.10
N LEU A 6 -10.76 -15.90 -12.18
CA LEU A 6 -10.34 -15.81 -10.79
C LEU A 6 -10.23 -17.18 -10.13
N GLY A 7 -11.21 -18.07 -10.37
CA GLY A 7 -11.13 -19.46 -9.90
C GLY A 7 -9.89 -20.19 -10.43
N LYS A 8 -9.57 -20.02 -11.73
CA LYS A 8 -8.35 -20.59 -12.33
C LYS A 8 -7.08 -19.97 -11.78
N TRP A 9 -7.07 -18.67 -11.50
CA TRP A 9 -5.94 -17.98 -10.90
C TRP A 9 -5.63 -18.54 -9.50
N ARG A 10 -6.66 -18.70 -8.68
CA ARG A 10 -6.56 -19.24 -7.31
C ARG A 10 -6.05 -20.67 -7.30
N ALA A 11 -6.53 -21.51 -8.21
CA ALA A 11 -6.11 -22.91 -8.32
C ALA A 11 -4.77 -23.11 -9.06
N GLY A 12 -4.29 -22.10 -9.78
CA GLY A 12 -3.12 -22.18 -10.64
C GLY A 12 -1.81 -21.84 -9.94
N ASP A 13 -0.72 -22.44 -10.44
CA ASP A 13 0.65 -22.06 -10.12
C ASP A 13 1.08 -20.80 -10.90
N ALA A 14 2.35 -20.41 -10.79
CA ALA A 14 2.90 -19.25 -11.48
C ALA A 14 2.74 -19.35 -13.02
N ALA A 15 2.96 -20.52 -13.61
CA ALA A 15 2.86 -20.70 -15.06
C ALA A 15 1.41 -20.54 -15.55
N VAL A 16 0.45 -21.13 -14.82
CA VAL A 16 -0.99 -20.96 -15.09
C VAL A 16 -1.39 -19.49 -14.95
N ARG A 17 -0.98 -18.84 -13.86
CA ARG A 17 -1.28 -17.41 -13.61
C ARG A 17 -0.74 -16.52 -14.72
N THR A 18 0.50 -16.72 -15.16
CA THR A 18 1.07 -15.97 -16.29
C THR A 18 0.32 -16.22 -17.60
N ALA A 19 -0.07 -17.46 -17.89
CA ALA A 19 -0.85 -17.77 -19.10
C ALA A 19 -2.24 -17.12 -19.08
N LEU A 20 -2.86 -16.96 -17.90
CA LEU A 20 -4.13 -16.26 -17.74
C LEU A 20 -4.00 -14.75 -18.05
N LEU A 21 -2.86 -14.12 -17.76
CA LEU A 21 -2.66 -12.68 -18.05
C LEU A 21 -2.81 -12.37 -19.55
N ALA A 22 -2.32 -13.25 -20.43
CA ALA A 22 -2.50 -13.10 -21.87
C ALA A 22 -3.98 -13.14 -22.29
N GLN A 23 -4.79 -13.98 -21.63
CA GLN A 23 -6.24 -14.05 -21.87
C GLN A 23 -6.99 -12.84 -21.29
N LEU A 24 -6.49 -12.27 -20.20
CA LEU A 24 -7.06 -11.07 -19.57
C LEU A 24 -6.82 -9.81 -20.40
N ALA A 25 -5.69 -9.73 -21.11
CA ALA A 25 -5.31 -8.55 -21.90
C ALA A 25 -6.33 -8.15 -22.98
N SER A 26 -7.11 -9.11 -23.49
CA SER A 26 -8.14 -8.84 -24.52
C SER A 26 -9.55 -8.69 -23.95
N ARG A 27 -9.71 -8.70 -22.62
CA ARG A 27 -11.03 -8.58 -21.97
C ARG A 27 -11.34 -7.13 -21.60
N PRO A 28 -12.62 -6.74 -21.56
CA PRO A 28 -13.00 -5.45 -21.02
C PRO A 28 -12.59 -5.35 -19.54
N LEU A 29 -12.14 -4.17 -19.15
CA LEU A 29 -11.87 -3.86 -17.75
C LEU A 29 -13.18 -3.94 -16.94
N PRO A 30 -13.12 -4.35 -15.65
CA PRO A 30 -14.26 -4.23 -14.75
C PRO A 30 -14.72 -2.77 -14.63
N ASP A 31 -16.01 -2.58 -14.34
CA ASP A 31 -16.55 -1.26 -14.00
C ASP A 31 -15.91 -0.77 -12.69
N VAL A 32 -15.39 0.45 -12.67
CA VAL A 32 -14.80 1.08 -11.48
C VAL A 32 -15.77 1.18 -10.31
N LYS A 33 -17.09 1.15 -10.57
CA LYS A 33 -18.15 1.10 -9.55
C LYS A 33 -18.02 -0.12 -8.62
N LEU A 34 -17.34 -1.18 -9.06
CA LEU A 34 -17.03 -2.34 -8.23
C LEU A 34 -16.37 -1.93 -6.90
N PHE A 35 -15.46 -0.95 -6.94
CA PHE A 35 -14.69 -0.48 -5.80
C PHE A 35 -15.36 0.67 -5.04
N GLN A 36 -16.42 1.27 -5.60
CA GLN A 36 -17.10 2.42 -4.99
C GLN A 36 -18.06 2.02 -3.86
N SER A 37 -18.43 0.74 -3.77
CA SER A 37 -19.33 0.25 -2.73
C SER A 37 -18.67 0.12 -1.35
N GLY A 38 -17.34 0.25 -1.28
CA GLY A 38 -16.55 -0.04 -0.09
C GLY A 38 -16.50 -1.54 0.26
N ALA A 39 -17.09 -2.41 -0.56
CA ALA A 39 -16.98 -3.85 -0.38
C ALA A 39 -15.54 -4.31 -0.64
N VAL A 40 -15.01 -5.15 0.23
CA VAL A 40 -13.75 -5.86 0.01
C VAL A 40 -13.99 -6.91 -1.07
N VAL A 41 -13.26 -6.81 -2.19
CA VAL A 41 -13.42 -7.70 -3.34
C VAL A 41 -12.12 -8.46 -3.57
N ASP A 42 -12.18 -9.79 -3.43
CA ASP A 42 -11.07 -10.70 -3.74
C ASP A 42 -9.72 -10.30 -3.07
N PRO A 43 -9.66 -10.21 -1.72
CA PRO A 43 -8.50 -9.69 -0.97
C PRO A 43 -7.23 -10.55 -1.10
N ASP A 44 -7.34 -11.72 -1.73
CA ASP A 44 -6.21 -12.57 -2.10
C ASP A 44 -5.52 -12.15 -3.41
N ILE A 45 -6.08 -11.18 -4.13
CA ILE A 45 -5.56 -10.62 -5.38
C ILE A 45 -4.91 -9.26 -5.11
N GLU A 46 -3.75 -9.30 -4.45
CA GLU A 46 -3.05 -8.10 -4.00
C GLU A 46 -1.52 -8.23 -4.06
N TRP A 47 -0.81 -7.13 -3.80
CA TRP A 47 0.65 -7.10 -3.65
C TRP A 47 1.08 -7.33 -2.20
N PHE A 48 1.44 -8.57 -1.87
CA PHE A 48 1.83 -8.96 -0.51
C PHE A 48 3.29 -8.65 -0.20
N PHE A 49 3.51 -7.79 0.81
CA PHE A 49 4.82 -7.49 1.39
C PHE A 49 4.71 -7.39 2.91
N SER A 50 5.75 -7.81 3.63
CA SER A 50 5.93 -7.47 5.04
C SER A 50 6.35 -6.01 5.19
N VAL A 51 6.02 -5.40 6.33
CA VAL A 51 6.45 -4.03 6.67
C VAL A 51 7.97 -3.86 6.67
N ARG A 52 8.75 -4.93 6.90
CA ARG A 52 10.21 -4.92 6.83
C ARG A 52 10.71 -4.84 5.38
N GLU A 53 10.08 -5.58 4.47
CA GLU A 53 10.39 -5.49 3.04
C GLU A 53 10.05 -4.10 2.50
N LEU A 54 8.90 -3.54 2.89
CA LEU A 54 8.50 -2.19 2.51
C LEU A 54 9.50 -1.14 3.00
N CYS A 55 9.96 -1.21 4.25
CA CYS A 55 11.01 -0.30 4.72
C CYS A 55 12.34 -0.52 4.01
N THR A 56 12.70 -1.76 3.67
CA THR A 56 13.91 -2.06 2.89
C THR A 56 13.83 -1.45 1.48
N LEU A 57 12.67 -1.51 0.84
CA LEU A 57 12.42 -0.91 -0.47
C LEU A 57 12.41 0.62 -0.37
N MET A 58 11.72 1.18 0.62
CA MET A 58 11.68 2.63 0.87
C MET A 58 13.09 3.20 0.99
N ASN A 59 13.98 2.55 1.75
CA ASN A 59 15.37 2.99 1.90
C ASN A 59 16.15 3.06 0.57
N ARG A 60 15.76 2.28 -0.45
CA ARG A 60 16.40 2.33 -1.78
C ARG A 60 15.89 3.49 -2.64
N VAL A 61 14.68 3.99 -2.36
CA VAL A 61 14.00 4.97 -3.21
C VAL A 61 13.73 6.30 -2.52
N ALA A 62 13.96 6.42 -1.20
CA ALA A 62 13.63 7.61 -0.43
C ALA A 62 14.30 8.88 -0.95
N SER A 63 15.49 8.78 -1.55
CA SER A 63 16.19 9.93 -2.14
C SER A 63 15.62 10.39 -3.49
N LEU A 64 14.67 9.65 -4.08
CA LEU A 64 14.03 10.08 -5.32
C LEU A 64 13.09 11.26 -5.03
N PRO A 65 13.20 12.39 -5.75
CA PRO A 65 12.37 13.57 -5.49
C PRO A 65 10.86 13.31 -5.48
N LEU A 66 10.40 12.34 -6.27
CA LEU A 66 8.99 11.95 -6.36
C LEU A 66 8.43 11.42 -5.02
N MET A 67 9.29 10.85 -4.18
CA MET A 67 8.87 10.29 -2.89
C MET A 67 8.56 11.38 -1.86
N SER A 68 9.02 12.61 -2.08
CA SER A 68 8.84 13.75 -1.16
C SER A 68 7.71 14.71 -1.56
N ILE A 69 6.98 14.42 -2.64
CA ILE A 69 5.87 15.28 -3.11
C ILE A 69 4.69 15.22 -2.14
N ASN A 70 4.31 14.01 -1.71
CA ASN A 70 3.25 13.79 -0.75
C ASN A 70 3.88 13.26 0.54
N PRO A 71 3.76 13.95 1.70
CA PRO A 71 4.34 13.48 2.96
C PRO A 71 3.46 12.46 3.69
N GLY A 72 2.27 12.14 3.17
CA GLY A 72 1.27 11.38 3.89
C GLY A 72 0.76 12.18 5.08
N VAL A 73 0.74 11.56 6.26
CA VAL A 73 0.32 12.20 7.52
C VAL A 73 1.49 12.77 8.34
N ALA A 74 2.71 12.73 7.82
CA ALA A 74 3.85 13.39 8.46
C ALA A 74 3.78 14.91 8.26
N ASP A 75 4.15 15.70 9.28
CA ASP A 75 4.36 17.14 9.14
C ASP A 75 5.77 17.42 8.58
N PRO A 76 5.92 17.91 7.33
CA PRO A 76 7.23 18.20 6.75
C PRO A 76 8.05 19.23 7.53
N ALA A 77 7.44 20.08 8.35
CA ALA A 77 8.15 21.09 9.14
C ALA A 77 8.94 20.49 10.33
N GLN A 78 8.60 19.27 10.75
CA GLN A 78 9.30 18.56 11.83
C GLN A 78 10.56 17.84 11.34
N TRP A 79 10.62 17.51 10.04
CA TRP A 79 11.65 16.64 9.47
C TRP A 79 12.53 17.40 8.47
N THR A 80 13.79 17.02 8.34
CA THR A 80 14.66 17.55 7.29
C THR A 80 14.39 16.90 5.94
N HIS A 81 13.80 15.69 5.96
CA HIS A 81 13.40 14.96 4.78
C HIS A 81 12.24 14.02 5.12
N VAL A 82 11.27 13.95 4.21
CA VAL A 82 10.15 13.00 4.25
C VAL A 82 10.07 12.32 2.88
N ALA A 83 10.03 11.00 2.87
CA ALA A 83 9.69 10.18 1.71
C ALA A 83 8.52 9.28 2.09
N TYR A 84 7.46 9.25 1.29
CA TYR A 84 6.25 8.53 1.63
C TYR A 84 5.63 7.84 0.42
N LYS A 85 5.04 6.68 0.70
CA LYS A 85 4.12 6.00 -0.21
C LYS A 85 3.01 5.33 0.58
N GLY A 86 1.77 5.63 0.20
CA GLY A 86 0.59 4.91 0.65
C GLY A 86 0.12 3.84 -0.35
N GLY A 87 -0.79 2.98 0.08
CA GLY A 87 -1.54 2.03 -0.74
C GLY A 87 -2.89 1.76 -0.09
N SER A 88 -3.96 1.72 -0.89
CA SER A 88 -5.32 1.56 -0.39
C SER A 88 -6.22 0.87 -1.40
N GLU A 89 -7.01 -0.07 -0.90
CA GLU A 89 -8.16 -0.71 -1.54
C GLU A 89 -9.20 -0.98 -0.43
N PRO A 90 -10.51 -1.15 -0.70
CA PRO A 90 -11.42 -1.60 0.34
C PRO A 90 -10.90 -2.83 1.11
N GLY A 91 -10.68 -2.68 2.42
CA GLY A 91 -10.13 -3.72 3.28
C GLY A 91 -8.60 -3.74 3.38
N VAL A 92 -7.88 -2.86 2.66
CA VAL A 92 -6.42 -2.79 2.64
C VAL A 92 -5.97 -1.34 2.83
N LEU A 93 -5.10 -1.10 3.80
CA LEU A 93 -4.42 0.18 3.97
C LEU A 93 -2.95 -0.04 4.33
N ASN A 94 -2.05 0.60 3.59
CA ASN A 94 -0.63 0.67 3.89
C ASN A 94 -0.15 2.12 3.92
N LEU A 95 0.64 2.43 4.94
CA LEU A 95 1.39 3.68 5.07
C LEU A 95 2.85 3.33 5.30
N THR A 96 3.74 3.80 4.42
CA THR A 96 5.20 3.64 4.59
C THR A 96 5.89 4.98 4.40
N THR A 97 6.60 5.43 5.43
CA THR A 97 7.29 6.72 5.48
C THR A 97 8.73 6.53 5.94
N GLN A 98 9.68 7.11 5.22
CA GLN A 98 11.02 7.37 5.72
C GLN A 98 11.17 8.85 6.07
N ILE A 99 11.61 9.12 7.29
CA ILE A 99 11.81 10.46 7.84
C ILE A 99 13.25 10.63 8.31
N VAL A 100 13.77 11.85 8.19
CA VAL A 100 15.07 12.23 8.74
C VAL A 100 14.85 13.36 9.74
N SER A 101 15.26 13.14 10.98
CA SER A 101 15.14 14.14 12.06
C SER A 101 16.02 15.35 11.80
N LYS A 102 15.81 16.43 12.55
CA LYS A 102 16.68 17.61 12.55
C LYS A 102 18.11 17.31 13.06
N SER A 103 18.28 16.23 13.83
CA SER A 103 19.58 15.71 14.26
C SER A 103 20.25 14.76 13.25
N GLY A 104 19.61 14.51 12.09
CA GLY A 104 20.13 13.66 11.03
C GLY A 104 19.85 12.16 11.21
N LYS A 105 19.07 11.76 12.22
CA LYS A 105 18.69 10.36 12.43
C LYS A 105 17.60 9.95 11.45
N THR A 106 17.80 8.84 10.78
CA THR A 106 16.84 8.29 9.81
C THR A 106 16.00 7.21 10.45
N TYR A 107 14.69 7.27 10.23
CA TYR A 107 13.74 6.23 10.60
C TYR A 107 12.92 5.82 9.38
N CYS A 108 12.54 4.54 9.33
CA CYS A 108 11.45 4.09 8.47
C CYS A 108 10.33 3.54 9.35
N VAL A 109 9.12 4.02 9.11
CA VAL A 109 7.89 3.54 9.73
C VAL A 109 7.03 2.95 8.62
N SER A 110 6.51 1.75 8.83
CA SER A 110 5.59 1.10 7.90
C SER A 110 4.52 0.37 8.71
N ALA A 111 3.26 0.57 8.33
CA ALA A 111 2.12 -0.08 8.93
C ALA A 111 1.14 -0.53 7.84
N THR A 112 0.58 -1.73 8.01
CA THR A 112 -0.42 -2.32 7.12
C THR A 112 -1.61 -2.81 7.94
N TRP A 113 -2.83 -2.55 7.48
CA TRP A 113 -4.06 -3.17 7.96
C TRP A 113 -4.78 -3.83 6.79
N ASN A 114 -4.93 -5.16 6.88
CA ASN A 114 -5.73 -5.95 5.95
C ASN A 114 -6.90 -6.57 6.73
N ASP A 115 -8.12 -6.46 6.19
CA ASP A 115 -9.34 -6.99 6.79
C ASP A 115 -10.32 -7.45 5.71
N ALA A 116 -11.21 -8.38 6.06
CA ALA A 116 -12.32 -8.79 5.19
C ALA A 116 -13.49 -7.79 5.21
N LEU A 117 -13.41 -6.76 6.07
CA LEU A 117 -14.39 -5.70 6.23
C LEU A 117 -13.77 -4.32 5.89
N PRO A 118 -14.61 -3.30 5.61
CA PRO A 118 -14.13 -1.93 5.44
C PRO A 118 -13.36 -1.43 6.67
N LEU A 119 -12.31 -0.64 6.45
CA LEU A 119 -11.40 -0.17 7.49
C LEU A 119 -11.83 1.18 8.08
N ASP A 120 -11.48 1.43 9.33
CA ASP A 120 -11.49 2.79 9.91
C ASP A 120 -10.15 3.48 9.59
N GLU A 121 -10.05 3.96 8.35
CA GLU A 121 -8.82 4.56 7.81
C GLU A 121 -8.36 5.76 8.64
N LYS A 122 -9.30 6.61 9.10
CA LYS A 122 -8.98 7.79 9.93
C LYS A 122 -8.33 7.40 11.25
N ARG A 123 -8.84 6.35 11.90
CA ARG A 123 -8.23 5.85 13.13
C ARG A 123 -6.83 5.30 12.87
N PHE A 124 -6.63 4.59 11.77
CA PHE A 124 -5.33 4.06 11.40
C PHE A 124 -4.31 5.17 11.12
N GLU A 125 -4.69 6.16 10.32
CA GLU A 125 -3.90 7.35 10.01
C GLU A 125 -3.53 8.16 11.27
N LEU A 126 -4.47 8.35 12.19
CA LEU A 126 -4.22 9.00 13.47
C LEU A 126 -3.17 8.25 14.28
N LEU A 127 -3.33 6.93 14.45
CA LEU A 127 -2.36 6.12 15.19
C LEU A 127 -0.98 6.14 14.54
N TYR A 128 -0.93 6.10 13.20
CA TYR A 128 0.32 6.19 12.45
C TYR A 128 1.01 7.56 12.62
N SER A 129 0.24 8.65 12.56
CA SER A 129 0.75 10.00 12.83
C SER A 129 1.32 10.12 14.25
N LEU A 130 0.66 9.54 15.26
CA LEU A 130 1.18 9.52 16.63
C LEU A 130 2.52 8.77 16.74
N VAL A 131 2.70 7.66 16.00
CA VAL A 131 3.99 6.96 15.94
C VAL A 131 5.07 7.85 15.31
N LEU A 132 4.79 8.50 14.19
CA LEU A 132 5.75 9.39 13.54
C LEU A 132 6.18 10.52 14.48
N ASN A 133 5.22 11.19 15.12
CA ASN A 133 5.47 12.31 16.02
C ASN A 133 6.24 11.90 17.29
N SER A 134 6.22 10.63 17.66
CA SER A 134 7.00 10.10 18.79
C SER A 134 8.50 9.92 18.49
N LEU A 135 8.91 10.08 17.22
CA LEU A 135 10.29 9.88 16.76
C LEU A 135 11.11 11.17 16.61
N GLU A 136 10.49 12.33 16.87
CA GLU A 136 11.15 13.65 16.84
C GLU A 136 12.30 13.74 17.86
#